data_AF-A0A2D1U1Q6-F1
#
_entry.id   AF-A0A2D1U1Q6-F1
#
_cell.length_a   1.000
_cell.length_b   1.000
_cell.length_c   1.000
_cell.angle_alpha   90.00
_cell.angle_beta   90.00
_cell.angle_gamma   90.00
#
_symmetry.space_group_name_H-M   'P 1'
#
loop_
_entity.id
_entity.type
_entity.pdbx_description
1 polymer ?
#
loop_
_entity_poly.entity_id
_entity_poly.type
_entity_poly.pdbx_seq_one_letter_code
_entity_poly.pdbx_strand_id
1 'polypeptide(L)'
;METGEDKQGLRKILDLTRMISMAILTIHLYLSCYQAFVEWGLTSQLMERLCKNLARLEIFVGLFKPKLAALVCLLISLIGASGKKDEKSKWKSIVAYLLCGLMVYGLSFLVFYLHVAISMVAGLYIGLTATGYLLMLAGGTRLSRLIRLNLNKDIFNRNNETFPQEERLLENEYSVNLPAKYNYKGKVRDSWINVINPFRGMLIAGTPGAGKSYFVIRHIIEQHLRKGFSMFLYDFKFDDLSKLTYNKLLKYYRNYKVKPKFFVICLDEIYHRSNPLEPDSMEDITDAAESARTMYDGG
;
A
#
# COMPACT_ATOMS: atom_id res chain seq x y z
N MET A 1 7.82 19.25 -9.21
CA MET A 1 6.43 19.76 -9.22
C MET A 1 5.80 19.31 -10.53
N GLU A 2 5.01 18.24 -10.53
CA GLU A 2 4.13 17.91 -11.67
C GLU A 2 2.80 18.63 -11.42
N THR A 3 2.52 19.71 -12.15
CA THR A 3 1.24 20.42 -12.03
C THR A 3 0.11 19.57 -12.63
N GLY A 4 -1.11 19.71 -12.10
CA GLY A 4 -2.28 18.94 -12.59
C GLY A 4 -2.65 19.25 -14.05
N GLU A 5 -2.29 20.43 -14.55
CA GLU A 5 -2.51 20.86 -15.93
C GLU A 5 -1.75 20.01 -16.95
N ASP A 6 -0.48 19.66 -16.67
CA ASP A 6 0.34 18.82 -17.56
C ASP A 6 -0.27 17.41 -17.73
N LYS A 7 -0.83 16.86 -16.66
CA LYS A 7 -1.51 15.55 -16.70
C LYS A 7 -2.79 15.58 -17.52
N GLN A 8 -3.53 16.70 -17.46
CA GLN A 8 -4.75 16.87 -18.25
C GLN A 8 -4.44 17.09 -19.74
N GLY A 9 -3.39 17.85 -20.05
CA GLY A 9 -2.88 18.03 -21.41
C GLY A 9 -2.45 16.71 -22.05
N LEU A 10 -1.63 15.93 -21.33
CA LEU A 10 -1.17 14.61 -21.80
C LEU A 10 -2.35 13.66 -22.08
N ARG A 11 -3.39 13.66 -21.22
CA ARG A 11 -4.57 12.83 -21.41
C ARG A 11 -5.33 13.19 -22.71
N LYS A 12 -5.50 14.48 -23.00
CA LYS A 12 -6.13 14.95 -24.24
C LYS A 12 -5.35 14.49 -25.48
N ILE A 13 -4.02 14.56 -25.45
CA ILE A 13 -3.15 14.11 -26.55
C ILE A 13 -3.30 12.61 -26.79
N LEU A 14 -3.36 11.81 -25.71
CA LEU A 14 -3.52 10.36 -25.83
C LEU A 14 -4.92 9.98 -26.34
N ASP A 15 -5.97 10.67 -25.89
CA ASP A 15 -7.32 10.49 -26.41
C ASP A 15 -7.41 10.85 -27.91
N LEU A 16 -6.76 11.94 -28.32
CA LEU A 16 -6.64 12.31 -29.74
C LEU A 16 -5.90 11.23 -30.55
N THR A 17 -4.80 10.70 -30.02
CA THR A 17 -4.02 9.64 -30.68
C THR A 17 -4.85 8.36 -30.86
N ARG A 18 -5.70 8.03 -29.87
CA ARG A 18 -6.66 6.92 -29.98
C ARG A 18 -7.72 7.17 -31.05
N MET A 19 -8.22 8.41 -31.17
CA MET A 19 -9.14 8.80 -32.24
C MET A 19 -8.49 8.68 -33.63
N ILE A 20 -7.23 9.12 -33.77
CA ILE A 20 -6.45 8.96 -35.01
C ILE A 20 -6.29 7.48 -35.37
N SER A 21 -5.96 6.63 -34.39
CA SER A 21 -5.89 5.17 -34.58
C SER A 21 -7.19 4.59 -35.15
N MET A 22 -8.34 4.95 -34.57
CA MET A 22 -9.65 4.48 -35.04
C MET A 22 -9.97 5.04 -36.43
N ALA A 23 -9.63 6.30 -36.71
CA ALA A 23 -9.85 6.92 -38.01
C ALA A 23 -9.05 6.22 -39.13
N ILE A 24 -7.77 5.94 -38.89
CA ILE A 24 -6.93 5.17 -39.83
C ILE A 24 -7.58 3.81 -40.10
N LEU A 25 -8.03 3.11 -39.05
CA LEU A 25 -8.65 1.80 -39.21
C LEU A 25 -9.98 1.88 -40.00
N THR A 26 -10.82 2.86 -39.74
CA THR A 26 -12.09 3.05 -40.47
C THR A 26 -11.84 3.36 -41.95
N ILE A 27 -10.89 4.25 -42.26
CA ILE A 27 -10.51 4.55 -43.64
C ILE A 27 -9.98 3.29 -44.34
N HIS A 28 -9.13 2.51 -43.65
CA HIS A 28 -8.61 1.25 -44.15
C HIS A 28 -9.72 0.24 -44.49
N LEU A 29 -10.69 0.07 -43.59
CA LEU A 29 -11.83 -0.82 -43.80
C LEU A 29 -12.70 -0.38 -44.98
N TYR A 30 -12.94 0.93 -45.11
CA TYR A 30 -13.68 1.49 -46.24
C TYR A 30 -12.95 1.25 -47.57
N LEU A 31 -11.65 1.52 -47.64
CA LEU A 31 -10.84 1.32 -48.84
C LEU A 31 -10.73 -0.17 -49.21
N SER A 32 -10.50 -1.05 -48.24
CA SER A 32 -10.31 -2.49 -48.46
C SER A 32 -11.60 -3.21 -48.87
N CYS A 33 -12.76 -2.71 -48.44
CA CYS A 33 -14.06 -3.30 -48.72
C CYS A 33 -14.92 -2.42 -49.65
N TYR A 34 -14.30 -1.53 -50.43
CA TYR A 34 -15.00 -0.51 -51.21
C TYR A 34 -16.12 -1.07 -52.09
N GLN A 35 -15.89 -2.23 -52.74
CA GLN A 35 -16.89 -2.89 -53.59
C GLN A 35 -18.16 -3.25 -52.80
N ALA A 36 -18.04 -3.72 -51.56
CA ALA A 36 -19.20 -4.00 -50.70
C ALA A 36 -19.92 -2.70 -50.30
N PHE A 37 -19.18 -1.61 -50.04
CA PHE A 37 -19.80 -0.31 -49.77
C PHE A 37 -20.56 0.25 -50.98
N VAL A 38 -20.13 -0.05 -52.20
CA VAL A 38 -20.88 0.23 -53.44
C VAL A 38 -22.17 -0.58 -53.47
N GLU A 39 -22.12 -1.90 -53.25
CA GLU A 39 -23.30 -2.78 -53.19
C GLU A 39 -24.31 -2.33 -52.12
N TRP A 40 -23.82 -1.83 -50.98
CA TRP A 40 -24.67 -1.34 -49.88
C TRP A 40 -25.23 0.06 -50.10
N GLY A 41 -24.88 0.74 -51.19
CA GLY A 41 -25.30 2.13 -51.45
C GLY A 41 -24.72 3.14 -50.46
N LEU A 42 -23.63 2.81 -49.77
CA LEU A 42 -22.97 3.65 -48.75
C LEU A 42 -21.81 4.47 -49.36
N THR A 43 -21.95 4.85 -50.63
CA THR A 43 -21.00 5.70 -51.35
C THR A 43 -21.58 7.09 -51.59
N SER A 44 -20.73 8.11 -51.51
CA SER A 44 -21.09 9.50 -51.83
C SER A 44 -19.96 10.18 -52.58
N GLN A 45 -20.29 11.16 -53.43
CA GLN A 45 -19.29 11.88 -54.23
C GLN A 45 -18.19 12.53 -53.37
N LEU A 46 -18.54 12.97 -52.16
CA LEU A 46 -17.57 13.51 -51.20
C LEU A 46 -16.61 12.41 -50.70
N MET A 47 -17.15 11.26 -50.29
CA MET A 47 -16.33 10.15 -49.79
C MET A 47 -15.42 9.58 -50.86
N GLU A 48 -15.87 9.48 -52.11
CA GLU A 48 -15.02 9.05 -53.22
C GLU A 48 -13.82 9.96 -53.45
N ARG A 49 -14.03 11.28 -53.43
CA ARG A 49 -12.95 12.27 -53.59
C ARG A 49 -11.94 12.19 -52.45
N LEU A 50 -12.42 12.08 -51.22
CA LEU A 50 -11.57 11.95 -50.03
C LEU A 50 -10.78 10.63 -50.06
N CYS A 51 -11.45 9.51 -50.38
CA CYS A 51 -10.82 8.19 -50.43
C CYS A 51 -9.79 8.07 -51.54
N LYS A 52 -10.02 8.67 -52.73
CA LYS A 52 -9.01 8.72 -53.79
C LYS A 52 -7.73 9.45 -53.38
N ASN A 53 -7.85 10.51 -52.59
CA ASN A 53 -6.68 11.24 -52.08
C ASN A 53 -5.98 10.45 -50.96
N LEU A 54 -6.74 9.84 -50.05
CA LEU A 54 -6.20 9.05 -48.95
C LEU A 54 -5.53 7.76 -49.43
N ALA A 55 -6.08 7.08 -50.44
CA ALA A 55 -5.50 5.88 -51.03
C ALA A 55 -4.13 6.10 -51.67
N ARG A 56 -3.77 7.34 -52.00
CA ARG A 56 -2.44 7.71 -52.51
C ARG A 56 -1.39 7.86 -51.41
N LEU A 57 -1.81 7.97 -50.15
CA LEU A 57 -0.86 8.04 -49.03
C LEU A 57 -0.23 6.68 -48.80
N GLU A 58 1.07 6.67 -48.52
CA GLU A 58 1.83 5.43 -48.34
C GLU A 58 1.27 4.56 -47.19
N ILE A 59 0.74 5.19 -46.14
CA ILE A 59 0.13 4.51 -45.00
C ILE A 59 -1.09 3.67 -45.38
N PHE A 60 -1.76 3.99 -46.49
CA PHE A 60 -2.96 3.31 -46.98
C PHE A 60 -2.67 2.26 -48.08
N VAL A 61 -1.39 2.00 -48.38
CA VAL A 61 -0.98 1.02 -49.39
C VAL A 61 -0.99 -0.40 -48.82
N GLY A 62 -1.78 -1.27 -49.45
CA GLY A 62 -1.91 -2.69 -49.08
C GLY A 62 -2.71 -2.91 -47.79
N LEU A 63 -2.77 -4.17 -47.33
CA LEU A 63 -3.64 -4.55 -46.20
C LEU A 63 -2.97 -4.37 -44.82
N PHE A 64 -1.64 -4.34 -44.77
CA PHE A 64 -0.88 -4.41 -43.52
C PHE A 64 -0.36 -3.05 -43.02
N LYS A 65 0.10 -2.17 -43.92
CA LYS A 65 0.59 -0.83 -43.55
C LYS A 65 -0.45 -0.01 -42.75
N PRO A 66 -1.74 0.05 -43.15
CA PRO A 66 -2.73 0.88 -42.46
C PRO A 66 -3.05 0.29 -41.08
N LYS A 67 -3.09 -1.04 -40.99
CA LYS A 67 -3.26 -1.78 -39.75
C LYS A 67 -2.12 -1.55 -38.76
N LEU A 68 -0.88 -1.58 -39.25
CA LEU A 68 0.30 -1.31 -38.43
C LEU A 68 0.29 0.14 -37.94
N ALA A 69 -0.04 1.11 -38.80
CA ALA A 69 -0.15 2.52 -38.41
C ALA A 69 -1.21 2.74 -37.32
N ALA A 70 -2.40 2.14 -37.48
CA ALA A 70 -3.43 2.16 -36.44
C ALA A 70 -2.93 1.52 -35.13
N LEU A 71 -2.27 0.37 -35.20
CA LEU A 71 -1.73 -0.32 -34.02
C LEU A 71 -0.65 0.51 -33.29
N VAL A 72 0.23 1.20 -34.02
CA VAL A 72 1.23 2.10 -33.43
C VAL A 72 0.56 3.26 -32.70
N CYS A 73 -0.43 3.93 -33.32
CA CYS A 73 -1.20 4.98 -32.66
C CYS A 73 -1.95 4.45 -31.42
N LEU A 74 -2.52 3.25 -31.50
CA LEU A 74 -3.13 2.58 -30.36
C LEU A 74 -2.12 2.38 -29.23
N LEU A 75 -0.94 1.82 -29.50
CA LEU A 75 0.10 1.61 -28.49
C LEU A 75 0.53 2.91 -27.81
N ILE A 76 0.73 3.98 -28.58
CA ILE A 76 1.06 5.31 -28.04
C ILE A 76 -0.06 5.79 -27.12
N SER A 77 -1.33 5.67 -27.55
CA SER A 77 -2.49 6.10 -26.75
C SER A 77 -2.63 5.37 -25.40
N LEU A 78 -2.09 4.15 -25.31
CA LEU A 78 -2.19 3.31 -24.11
C LEU A 78 -1.21 3.72 -22.99
N ILE A 79 -0.10 4.39 -23.32
CA ILE A 79 0.97 4.76 -22.35
C ILE A 79 0.45 5.60 -21.17
N GLY A 80 -0.57 6.44 -21.39
CA GLY A 80 -1.20 7.23 -20.32
C GLY A 80 -2.59 6.80 -19.90
N ALA A 81 -3.00 5.57 -20.21
CA ALA A 81 -4.23 5.02 -19.66
C ALA A 81 -4.10 4.85 -18.14
N SER A 82 -4.72 5.77 -17.39
CA SER A 82 -4.79 5.74 -15.92
C SER A 82 -6.22 5.43 -15.45
N GLY A 83 -6.38 4.50 -14.52
CA GLY A 83 -7.68 4.18 -13.92
C GLY A 83 -7.52 3.49 -12.57
N LYS A 84 -8.57 3.52 -11.73
CA LYS A 84 -8.59 2.84 -10.43
C LYS A 84 -8.50 1.32 -10.61
N LYS A 85 -7.88 0.65 -9.64
CA LYS A 85 -7.65 -0.80 -9.63
C LYS A 85 -8.98 -1.55 -9.72
N ASP A 86 -9.11 -2.43 -10.71
CA ASP A 86 -10.02 -3.57 -10.61
C ASP A 86 -9.23 -4.70 -9.92
N GLU A 87 -9.63 -5.06 -8.70
CA GLU A 87 -8.92 -6.04 -7.87
C GLU A 87 -8.85 -7.46 -8.45
N LYS A 88 -9.47 -7.72 -9.60
CA LYS A 88 -9.59 -9.05 -10.20
C LYS A 88 -8.82 -9.24 -11.51
N SER A 89 -8.02 -8.27 -11.97
CA SER A 89 -7.32 -8.43 -13.26
C SER A 89 -6.11 -9.38 -13.14
N LYS A 90 -6.32 -10.67 -13.45
CA LYS A 90 -5.25 -11.67 -13.50
C LYS A 90 -4.39 -11.45 -14.75
N TRP A 91 -3.07 -11.35 -14.60
CA TRP A 91 -2.09 -11.20 -15.69
C TRP A 91 -2.36 -12.14 -16.89
N LYS A 92 -2.72 -13.39 -16.61
CA LYS A 92 -3.08 -14.39 -17.63
C LYS A 92 -4.21 -13.93 -18.57
N SER A 93 -5.23 -13.25 -18.03
CA SER A 93 -6.34 -12.73 -18.83
C SER A 93 -5.89 -11.58 -19.74
N ILE A 94 -5.03 -10.68 -19.24
CA ILE A 94 -4.48 -9.56 -20.03
C ILE A 94 -3.68 -10.10 -21.23
N VAL A 95 -2.80 -11.07 -20.98
CA VAL A 95 -2.01 -11.72 -22.03
C VAL A 95 -2.90 -12.42 -23.05
N ALA A 96 -3.94 -13.13 -22.60
CA ALA A 96 -4.90 -13.78 -23.49
C ALA A 96 -5.63 -12.78 -24.40
N TYR A 97 -6.09 -11.65 -23.85
CA TYR A 97 -6.73 -10.59 -24.65
C TYR A 97 -5.81 -10.01 -25.73
N LEU A 98 -4.54 -9.75 -25.38
CA LEU A 98 -3.56 -9.18 -26.31
C LEU A 98 -3.18 -10.17 -27.41
N LEU A 99 -2.89 -11.43 -27.06
CA LEU A 99 -2.51 -12.46 -28.03
C LEU A 99 -3.68 -12.81 -28.95
N CYS A 100 -4.86 -13.05 -28.40
CA CYS A 100 -6.06 -13.32 -29.20
C CYS A 100 -6.43 -12.13 -30.09
N GLY A 101 -6.39 -10.91 -29.55
CA GLY A 101 -6.64 -9.69 -30.30
C GLY A 101 -5.66 -9.51 -31.47
N LEU A 102 -4.36 -9.71 -31.23
CA LEU A 102 -3.33 -9.60 -32.26
C LEU A 102 -3.48 -10.68 -33.34
N MET A 103 -3.76 -11.92 -32.96
CA MET A 103 -4.01 -13.02 -33.91
C MET A 103 -5.24 -12.74 -34.78
N VAL A 104 -6.38 -12.42 -34.17
CA VAL A 104 -7.63 -12.12 -34.89
C VAL A 104 -7.46 -10.91 -35.81
N TYR A 105 -6.81 -9.86 -35.34
CA TYR A 105 -6.55 -8.64 -36.11
C TYR A 105 -5.58 -8.87 -37.29
N GLY A 106 -4.49 -9.59 -37.02
CA GLY A 106 -3.43 -9.88 -37.97
C GLY A 106 -3.88 -10.85 -39.06
N LEU A 107 -4.65 -11.88 -38.69
CA LEU A 107 -5.11 -12.93 -39.59
C LEU A 107 -6.44 -12.61 -40.30
N SER A 108 -7.10 -11.49 -40.01
CA SER A 108 -8.39 -11.17 -40.65
C SER A 108 -8.32 -11.07 -42.17
N PHE A 109 -7.14 -10.84 -42.77
CA PHE A 109 -6.98 -10.83 -44.23
C PHE A 109 -7.27 -12.19 -44.87
N LEU A 110 -7.21 -13.30 -44.11
CA LEU A 110 -7.48 -14.64 -44.63
C LEU A 110 -8.91 -14.79 -45.18
N VAL A 111 -9.84 -13.94 -44.72
CA VAL A 111 -11.23 -13.89 -45.19
C VAL A 111 -11.30 -13.59 -46.69
N PHE A 112 -10.34 -12.85 -47.26
CA PHE A 112 -10.32 -12.54 -48.69
C PHE A 112 -10.04 -13.76 -49.59
N TYR A 113 -9.60 -14.90 -49.04
CA TYR A 113 -9.43 -16.15 -49.78
C TYR A 113 -10.71 -17.01 -49.81
N LEU A 114 -11.76 -16.59 -49.10
CA LEU A 114 -13.05 -17.28 -49.11
C LEU A 114 -13.82 -16.95 -50.40
N HIS A 115 -14.35 -17.99 -51.05
CA HIS A 115 -15.15 -17.85 -52.26
C HIS A 115 -16.64 -17.70 -51.90
N VAL A 116 -16.99 -16.60 -51.22
CA VAL A 116 -18.35 -16.25 -50.82
C VAL A 116 -18.72 -14.85 -51.33
N ALA A 117 -19.98 -14.44 -51.17
CA ALA A 117 -20.45 -13.13 -51.63
C ALA A 117 -19.60 -11.97 -51.07
N ILE A 118 -19.36 -10.95 -51.90
CA ILE A 118 -18.51 -9.78 -51.58
C ILE A 118 -18.96 -9.11 -50.28
N SER A 119 -20.27 -8.93 -50.12
CA SER A 119 -20.89 -8.43 -48.90
C SER A 119 -20.57 -9.27 -47.65
N MET A 120 -20.50 -10.61 -47.75
CA MET A 120 -20.15 -11.49 -46.63
C MET A 120 -18.66 -11.40 -46.28
N VAL A 121 -17.78 -11.40 -47.30
CA VAL A 121 -16.34 -11.22 -47.13
C VAL A 121 -16.05 -9.89 -46.41
N ALA A 122 -16.68 -8.80 -46.84
CA ALA A 122 -16.52 -7.49 -46.23
C ALA A 122 -17.02 -7.46 -44.78
N GLY A 123 -18.21 -8.01 -44.50
CA GLY A 123 -18.76 -8.09 -43.14
C GLY A 123 -17.85 -8.87 -42.19
N LEU A 124 -17.34 -10.03 -42.61
CA LEU A 124 -16.40 -10.84 -41.84
C LEU A 124 -15.06 -10.11 -41.62
N TYR A 125 -14.53 -9.47 -42.65
CA TYR A 125 -13.28 -8.72 -42.56
C TYR A 125 -13.39 -7.55 -41.57
N ILE A 126 -14.45 -6.74 -41.68
CA ILE A 126 -14.75 -5.63 -40.79
C ILE A 126 -14.93 -6.14 -39.36
N GLY A 127 -15.76 -7.18 -39.18
CA GLY A 127 -16.04 -7.77 -37.88
C GLY A 127 -14.78 -8.27 -37.17
N LEU A 128 -14.00 -9.15 -37.82
CA LEU A 128 -12.77 -9.68 -37.23
C LEU A 128 -11.73 -8.59 -36.95
N THR A 129 -11.56 -7.64 -37.88
CA THR A 129 -10.60 -6.55 -37.70
C THR A 129 -11.02 -5.63 -36.54
N ALA A 130 -12.31 -5.29 -36.42
CA ALA A 130 -12.82 -4.49 -35.31
C ALA A 130 -12.74 -5.25 -33.98
N THR A 131 -13.13 -6.52 -33.93
CA THR A 131 -13.02 -7.36 -32.72
C THR A 131 -11.58 -7.46 -32.27
N GLY A 132 -10.65 -7.81 -33.16
CA GLY A 132 -9.22 -7.89 -32.82
C GLY A 132 -8.67 -6.58 -32.27
N TYR A 133 -9.03 -5.45 -32.89
CA TYR A 133 -8.66 -4.11 -32.41
C TYR A 133 -9.22 -3.80 -31.01
N LEU A 134 -10.50 -4.09 -30.77
CA LEU A 134 -11.13 -3.87 -29.47
C LEU A 134 -10.54 -4.77 -28.37
N LEU A 135 -10.19 -6.02 -28.67
CA LEU A 135 -9.51 -6.91 -27.74
C LEU A 135 -8.12 -6.36 -27.36
N MET A 136 -7.36 -5.84 -28.33
CA MET A 136 -6.07 -5.19 -28.07
C MET A 136 -6.22 -3.90 -27.26
N LEU A 137 -7.23 -3.07 -27.52
CA LEU A 137 -7.54 -1.88 -26.73
C LEU A 137 -7.92 -2.26 -25.28
N ALA A 138 -8.77 -3.27 -25.09
CA ALA A 138 -9.19 -3.73 -23.76
C ALA A 138 -8.04 -4.38 -22.97
N GLY A 139 -7.23 -5.22 -23.63
CA GLY A 139 -6.04 -5.83 -23.03
C GLY A 139 -4.97 -4.78 -22.71
N GLY A 140 -4.70 -3.87 -23.65
CA GLY A 140 -3.68 -2.82 -23.52
C GLY A 140 -4.00 -1.80 -22.45
N THR A 141 -5.27 -1.41 -22.29
CA THR A 141 -5.69 -0.50 -21.20
C THR A 141 -5.58 -1.14 -19.82
N ARG A 142 -5.80 -2.46 -19.72
CA ARG A 142 -5.56 -3.22 -18.47
C ARG A 142 -4.07 -3.38 -18.19
N LEU A 143 -3.26 -3.69 -19.21
CA LEU A 143 -1.82 -3.81 -19.11
C LEU A 143 -1.17 -2.49 -18.65
N SER A 144 -1.55 -1.38 -19.29
CA SER A 144 -0.99 -0.05 -18.97
C SER A 144 -1.31 0.39 -17.55
N ARG A 145 -2.52 0.06 -17.05
CA ARG A 145 -2.89 0.25 -15.64
C ARG A 145 -2.02 -0.59 -14.70
N LEU A 146 -1.81 -1.88 -15.01
CA LEU A 146 -1.00 -2.77 -14.17
C LEU A 146 0.45 -2.30 -14.08
N ILE A 147 1.04 -1.90 -15.21
CA ILE A 147 2.41 -1.36 -15.26
C ILE A 147 2.49 -0.09 -14.42
N ARG A 148 1.55 0.86 -14.60
CA ARG A 148 1.52 2.09 -13.80
C ARG A 148 1.34 1.84 -12.31
N LEU A 149 0.55 0.85 -11.90
CA LEU A 149 0.40 0.49 -10.48
C LEU A 149 1.67 -0.12 -9.89
N ASN A 150 2.40 -0.94 -10.65
CA ASN A 150 3.68 -1.49 -10.19
C ASN A 150 4.80 -0.44 -10.16
N LEU A 151 4.74 0.58 -11.04
CA LEU A 151 5.71 1.68 -11.11
C LEU A 151 5.40 2.81 -10.12
N ASN A 152 4.13 3.15 -9.92
CA ASN A 152 3.69 4.02 -8.83
C ASN A 152 3.78 3.24 -7.52
N LYS A 153 5.01 3.19 -7.02
CA LYS A 153 5.34 2.95 -5.63
C LYS A 153 4.61 4.01 -4.79
N ASP A 154 3.38 3.70 -4.43
CA ASP A 154 2.63 4.42 -3.42
C ASP A 154 3.57 4.65 -2.22
N ILE A 155 3.67 5.89 -1.77
CA ILE A 155 4.52 6.28 -0.65
C ILE A 155 4.02 5.54 0.61
N PHE A 156 2.72 5.23 0.64
CA PHE A 156 2.02 4.43 1.66
C PHE A 156 1.88 2.95 1.28
N ASN A 157 2.79 2.41 0.47
CA ASN A 157 2.89 0.95 0.28
C ASN A 157 3.62 0.36 1.49
N ARG A 158 3.10 -0.72 2.10
CA ARG A 158 3.76 -1.46 3.21
C ARG A 158 5.27 -1.72 3.00
N ASN A 159 5.74 -1.87 1.77
CA ASN A 159 7.16 -2.03 1.47
C ASN A 159 7.97 -0.72 1.56
N ASN A 160 7.34 0.42 1.26
CA ASN A 160 7.93 1.76 1.34
C ASN A 160 7.70 2.41 2.72
N GLU A 161 6.69 2.00 3.48
CA GLU A 161 6.42 2.42 4.87
C GLU A 161 7.35 1.75 5.90
N THR A 162 8.51 1.25 5.47
CA THR A 162 9.51 0.67 6.38
C THR A 162 10.68 1.61 6.56
N PHE A 163 10.95 2.00 7.81
CA PHE A 163 12.07 2.86 8.19
C PHE A 163 13.09 2.07 9.02
N PRO A 164 14.39 2.44 8.94
CA PRO A 164 15.40 1.81 9.78
C PRO A 164 15.06 2.04 11.25
N GLN A 165 15.13 0.98 12.05
CA GLN A 165 15.06 1.04 13.51
C GLN A 165 16.47 0.99 14.09
N GLU A 166 16.62 1.32 15.37
CA GLU A 166 17.90 1.15 16.06
C GLU A 166 18.20 -0.35 16.24
N GLU A 167 19.23 -0.83 15.53
CA GLU A 167 19.68 -2.22 15.56
C GLU A 167 20.70 -2.46 16.70
N ARG A 168 21.27 -1.40 17.30
CA ARG A 168 22.25 -1.52 18.39
C ARG A 168 21.57 -1.59 19.75
N LEU A 169 22.09 -2.46 20.61
CA LEU A 169 21.75 -2.47 22.03
C LEU A 169 22.51 -1.33 22.73
N LEU A 170 21.77 -0.33 23.23
CA LEU A 170 22.35 0.84 23.89
C LEU A 170 22.08 0.78 25.40
N GLU A 171 23.00 0.18 26.15
CA GLU A 171 22.89 0.03 27.61
C GLU A 171 23.59 1.17 28.37
N ASN A 172 22.97 1.60 29.46
CA ASN A 172 23.57 2.49 30.46
C ASN A 172 23.05 2.15 31.87
N GLU A 173 23.42 2.92 32.90
CA GLU A 173 23.01 2.68 34.29
C GLU A 173 21.49 2.72 34.51
N TYR A 174 20.73 3.41 33.66
CA TYR A 174 19.29 3.66 33.79
C TYR A 174 18.45 2.97 32.72
N SER A 175 19.05 2.51 31.63
CA SER A 175 18.32 2.14 30.43
C SER A 175 17.40 0.94 30.63
N VAL A 176 16.36 0.84 29.81
CA VAL A 176 15.63 -0.43 29.60
C VAL A 176 15.64 -0.73 28.12
N ASN A 177 16.04 -1.96 27.80
CA ASN A 177 16.26 -2.38 26.43
C ASN A 177 15.35 -3.56 26.11
N LEU A 178 14.45 -3.41 25.14
CA LEU A 178 13.50 -4.46 24.74
C LEU A 178 13.90 -5.01 23.36
N PRO A 179 14.05 -6.33 23.20
CA PRO A 179 14.29 -6.91 21.90
C PRO A 179 13.05 -6.76 21.01
N ALA A 180 13.26 -6.38 19.76
CA ALA A 180 12.21 -6.20 18.77
C ALA A 180 12.65 -6.78 17.41
N LYS A 181 11.67 -6.94 16.52
CA LYS A 181 11.91 -7.25 15.12
C LYS A 181 11.18 -6.23 14.26
N TYR A 182 11.80 -5.86 13.17
CA TYR A 182 11.19 -4.95 12.20
C TYR A 182 11.45 -5.42 10.77
N ASN A 183 10.59 -5.00 9.86
CA ASN A 183 10.79 -5.23 8.43
C ASN A 183 11.41 -3.98 7.83
N TYR A 184 12.49 -4.14 7.07
CA TYR A 184 13.07 -3.08 6.25
C TYR A 184 13.29 -3.57 4.83
N LYS A 185 12.61 -2.95 3.87
CA LYS A 185 12.70 -3.28 2.44
C LYS A 185 12.49 -4.78 2.15
N GLY A 186 11.51 -5.39 2.83
CA GLY A 186 11.15 -6.80 2.66
C GLY A 186 12.02 -7.79 3.43
N LYS A 187 13.00 -7.32 4.22
CA LYS A 187 13.84 -8.17 5.07
C LYS A 187 13.47 -7.96 6.54
N VAL A 188 13.19 -9.05 7.25
CA VAL A 188 13.02 -9.03 8.71
C VAL A 188 14.41 -8.92 9.35
N ARG A 189 14.54 -8.00 10.31
CA ARG A 189 15.78 -7.72 11.04
C ARG A 189 15.51 -7.63 12.54
N ASP A 190 16.52 -7.97 13.33
CA ASP A 190 16.50 -7.77 14.77
C ASP A 190 16.78 -6.29 15.10
N SER A 191 16.12 -5.78 16.13
CA SER A 191 16.29 -4.41 16.60
C SER A 191 16.09 -4.30 18.11
N TRP A 192 16.36 -3.12 18.66
CA TRP A 192 16.21 -2.83 20.09
C TRP A 192 15.40 -1.56 20.31
N ILE A 193 14.40 -1.65 21.18
CA ILE A 193 13.74 -0.47 21.75
C ILE A 193 14.55 -0.06 22.97
N ASN A 194 15.40 0.95 22.79
CA ASN A 194 16.28 1.47 23.83
C ASN A 194 15.63 2.67 24.54
N VAL A 195 15.11 2.45 25.74
CA VAL A 195 14.67 3.53 26.63
C VAL A 195 15.89 3.99 27.42
N ILE A 196 16.57 5.03 26.91
CA ILE A 196 17.86 5.51 27.46
C ILE A 196 17.70 6.16 28.84
N ASN A 197 16.61 6.90 29.05
CA ASN A 197 16.34 7.61 30.30
C ASN A 197 14.85 7.46 30.68
N PRO A 198 14.49 6.43 31.49
CA PRO A 198 13.11 6.20 31.88
C PRO A 198 12.56 7.22 32.88
N PHE A 199 13.41 8.06 33.51
CA PHE A 199 12.97 9.07 34.48
C PHE A 199 12.20 10.24 33.83
N ARG A 200 12.23 10.36 32.50
CA ARG A 200 11.43 11.36 31.77
C ARG A 200 9.94 10.98 31.63
N GLY A 201 9.52 9.93 32.33
CA GLY A 201 8.19 9.35 32.21
C GLY A 201 8.13 8.33 31.07
N MET A 202 7.41 7.25 31.32
CA MET A 202 7.11 6.23 30.32
C MET A 202 5.61 5.93 30.34
N LEU A 203 4.94 6.18 29.22
CA LEU A 203 3.53 5.85 29.05
C LEU A 203 3.41 4.56 28.22
N ILE A 204 2.73 3.56 28.78
CA ILE A 204 2.43 2.30 28.08
C ILE A 204 0.92 2.20 27.90
N ALA A 205 0.46 2.54 26.70
CA ALA A 205 -0.95 2.50 26.34
C ALA A 205 -1.32 1.18 25.66
N GLY A 206 -2.54 0.69 25.90
CA GLY A 206 -3.08 -0.49 25.24
C GLY A 206 -4.34 -1.00 25.92
N THR A 207 -5.17 -1.73 25.18
CA THR A 207 -6.41 -2.33 25.70
C THR A 207 -6.15 -3.41 26.76
N PRO A 208 -7.16 -3.78 27.57
CA PRO A 208 -7.09 -4.99 28.39
C PRO A 208 -6.75 -6.21 27.52
N GLY A 209 -5.82 -7.06 27.97
CA GLY A 209 -5.38 -8.24 27.22
C GLY A 209 -4.30 -7.98 26.15
N ALA A 210 -3.90 -6.73 25.88
CA ALA A 210 -2.87 -6.40 24.88
C ALA A 210 -1.43 -6.86 25.24
N GLY A 211 -1.24 -7.54 26.37
CA GLY A 211 0.06 -8.08 26.77
C GLY A 211 1.05 -7.06 27.35
N LYS A 212 0.61 -5.84 27.72
CA LYS A 212 1.46 -4.77 28.31
C LYS A 212 2.38 -5.28 29.42
N SER A 213 1.83 -6.04 30.36
CA SER A 213 2.58 -6.57 31.51
C SER A 213 3.67 -7.54 31.09
N TYR A 214 3.34 -8.45 30.16
CA TYR A 214 4.24 -9.51 29.70
C TYR A 214 5.37 -8.96 28.82
N PHE A 215 5.04 -8.11 27.84
CA PHE A 215 6.00 -7.63 26.84
C PHE A 215 6.83 -6.44 27.33
N VAL A 216 6.31 -5.59 28.21
CA VAL A 216 6.97 -4.33 28.58
C VAL A 216 7.29 -4.27 30.07
N ILE A 217 6.27 -4.30 30.94
CA ILE A 217 6.43 -4.04 32.38
C ILE A 217 7.40 -5.04 33.04
N ARG A 218 7.26 -6.33 32.74
CA ARG A 218 8.17 -7.37 33.26
C ARG A 218 9.63 -7.10 32.95
N HIS A 219 9.93 -6.61 31.74
CA HIS A 219 11.30 -6.30 31.33
C HIS A 219 11.84 -5.07 32.07
N ILE A 220 11.00 -4.06 32.30
CA ILE A 220 11.35 -2.87 33.09
C ILE A 220 11.70 -3.26 34.52
N ILE A 221 10.83 -4.04 35.17
CA ILE A 221 11.02 -4.54 36.55
C ILE A 221 12.32 -5.32 36.65
N GLU A 222 12.50 -6.32 35.80
CA GLU A 222 13.68 -7.18 35.83
C GLU A 222 14.98 -6.39 35.60
N GLN A 223 15.02 -5.51 34.60
CA GLN A 223 16.24 -4.76 34.29
C GLN A 223 16.61 -3.76 35.38
N HIS A 224 15.64 -3.05 35.96
CA HIS A 224 15.92 -2.10 37.05
C HIS A 224 16.32 -2.80 38.34
N LEU A 225 15.66 -3.89 38.73
CA LEU A 225 16.07 -4.66 39.90
C LEU A 225 17.47 -5.26 39.72
N ARG A 226 17.78 -5.74 38.51
CA ARG A 226 19.13 -6.21 38.15
C ARG A 226 20.18 -5.11 38.30
N LYS A 227 19.82 -3.86 37.99
CA LYS A 227 20.68 -2.68 38.13
C LYS A 227 20.73 -2.11 39.55
N GLY A 228 20.02 -2.71 40.51
CA GLY A 228 20.07 -2.30 41.92
C GLY A 228 19.11 -1.16 42.28
N PHE A 229 18.10 -0.88 41.46
CA PHE A 229 17.07 0.10 41.78
C PHE A 229 16.10 -0.43 42.84
N SER A 230 15.66 0.46 43.74
CA SER A 230 14.42 0.27 44.50
C SER A 230 13.22 0.60 43.60
N MET A 231 12.05 0.05 43.95
CA MET A 231 10.85 0.20 43.13
C MET A 231 9.63 0.33 44.03
N PHE A 232 8.79 1.31 43.74
CA PHE A 232 7.41 1.37 44.20
C PHE A 232 6.52 0.79 43.11
N LEU A 233 5.80 -0.29 43.44
CA LEU A 233 4.97 -1.03 42.49
C LEU A 233 3.52 -0.96 42.95
N TYR A 234 2.65 -0.51 42.06
CA TYR A 234 1.20 -0.56 42.24
C TYR A 234 0.60 -1.66 41.35
N ASP A 235 -0.03 -2.65 41.97
CA ASP A 235 -0.52 -3.87 41.31
C ASP A 235 -2.01 -4.07 41.60
N PHE A 236 -2.87 -3.55 40.71
CA PHE A 236 -4.29 -3.34 41.01
C PHE A 236 -5.18 -4.60 40.93
N LYS A 237 -4.86 -5.59 40.08
CA LYS A 237 -5.79 -6.70 39.79
C LYS A 237 -5.46 -8.01 40.50
N PHE A 238 -4.23 -8.47 40.36
CA PHE A 238 -3.75 -9.76 40.86
C PHE A 238 -2.30 -9.59 41.25
N ASP A 239 -1.80 -10.40 42.18
CA ASP A 239 -0.44 -10.28 42.73
C ASP A 239 0.68 -10.79 41.81
N ASP A 240 0.42 -10.90 40.50
CA ASP A 240 1.36 -11.44 39.51
C ASP A 240 2.61 -10.58 39.38
N LEU A 241 2.46 -9.25 39.29
CA LEU A 241 3.62 -8.35 39.19
C LEU A 241 4.35 -8.27 40.52
N SER A 242 3.62 -8.33 41.63
CA SER A 242 4.18 -8.36 42.99
C SER A 242 5.06 -9.60 43.21
N LYS A 243 4.54 -10.80 42.91
CA LYS A 243 5.28 -12.06 42.95
C LYS A 243 6.49 -12.05 42.01
N LEU A 244 6.32 -11.57 40.78
CA LEU A 244 7.42 -11.42 39.82
C LEU A 244 8.52 -10.53 40.40
N THR A 245 8.15 -9.37 40.94
CA THR A 245 9.07 -8.37 41.49
C THR A 245 9.85 -8.95 42.67
N TYR A 246 9.16 -9.59 43.61
CA TYR A 246 9.81 -10.25 44.74
C TYR A 246 10.80 -11.33 44.29
N ASN A 247 10.41 -12.20 43.37
CA ASN A 247 11.28 -13.24 42.83
C ASN A 247 12.52 -12.66 42.13
N LYS A 248 12.35 -11.59 41.34
CA LYS A 248 13.48 -10.91 40.70
C LYS A 248 14.37 -10.18 41.71
N LEU A 249 13.79 -9.60 42.75
CA LEU A 249 14.54 -8.98 43.84
C LEU A 249 15.42 -10.01 44.55
N LEU A 250 14.87 -11.18 44.91
CA LEU A 250 15.66 -12.27 45.50
C LEU A 250 16.79 -12.71 44.57
N LYS A 251 16.51 -12.85 43.27
CA LYS A 251 17.50 -13.24 42.26
C LYS A 251 18.66 -12.24 42.16
N TYR A 252 18.37 -10.94 42.21
CA TYR A 252 19.37 -9.87 42.05
C TYR A 252 19.80 -9.23 43.37
N TYR A 253 19.44 -9.81 44.51
CA TYR A 253 19.66 -9.24 45.84
C TYR A 253 21.14 -8.91 46.12
N ARG A 254 22.05 -9.70 45.54
CA ARG A 254 23.50 -9.50 45.66
C ARG A 254 23.99 -8.22 44.98
N ASN A 255 23.29 -7.72 43.96
CA ASN A 255 23.69 -6.54 43.18
C ASN A 255 23.54 -5.23 43.97
N TYR A 256 22.77 -5.24 45.05
CA TYR A 256 22.50 -4.06 45.87
C TYR A 256 23.64 -3.78 46.86
N LYS A 257 24.15 -2.53 46.84
CA LYS A 257 25.08 -2.00 47.85
C LYS A 257 24.42 -1.94 49.23
N VAL A 258 23.23 -1.33 49.30
CA VAL A 258 22.37 -1.32 50.48
C VAL A 258 21.22 -2.29 50.26
N LYS A 259 21.09 -3.28 51.14
CA LYS A 259 20.10 -4.34 50.95
C LYS A 259 18.67 -3.79 51.11
N PRO A 260 17.82 -3.93 50.08
CA PRO A 260 16.46 -3.42 50.14
C PRO A 260 15.61 -4.30 51.06
N LYS A 261 14.65 -3.66 51.73
CA LYS A 261 13.53 -4.34 52.41
C LYS A 261 12.34 -4.38 51.46
N PHE A 262 11.53 -5.43 51.56
CA PHE A 262 10.33 -5.59 50.75
C PHE A 262 9.11 -5.34 51.63
N PHE A 263 8.36 -4.27 51.32
CA PHE A 263 7.14 -3.91 52.02
C PHE A 263 5.94 -4.11 51.09
N VAL A 264 4.84 -4.59 51.66
CA VAL A 264 3.58 -4.82 50.96
C VAL A 264 2.48 -4.11 51.73
N ILE A 265 1.83 -3.17 51.05
CA ILE A 265 0.61 -2.52 51.54
C ILE A 265 -0.54 -3.11 50.73
N CYS A 266 -1.36 -3.93 51.39
CA CYS A 266 -2.56 -4.52 50.82
C CYS A 266 -3.75 -4.10 51.71
N LEU A 267 -4.85 -3.71 51.07
CA LEU A 267 -6.04 -3.22 51.78
C LEU A 267 -6.95 -4.36 52.25
N ASP A 268 -6.87 -5.53 51.61
CA ASP A 268 -7.67 -6.70 51.95
C ASP A 268 -7.02 -7.52 53.09
N GLU A 269 -5.69 -7.62 53.09
CA GLU A 269 -4.90 -8.38 54.07
C GLU A 269 -3.74 -7.53 54.62
N ILE A 270 -3.57 -7.52 55.93
CA ILE A 270 -2.53 -6.71 56.58
C ILE A 270 -1.19 -7.45 56.54
N TYR A 271 -0.33 -7.10 55.57
CA TYR A 271 1.07 -7.54 55.53
C TYR A 271 1.98 -6.56 56.28
N HIS A 272 1.94 -5.27 55.91
CA HIS A 272 2.67 -4.19 56.56
C HIS A 272 1.74 -3.01 56.81
N ARG A 273 2.01 -2.25 57.87
CA ARG A 273 1.24 -1.05 58.23
C ARG A 273 1.94 0.18 57.68
N SER A 274 1.16 1.11 57.13
CA SER A 274 1.63 2.43 56.70
C SER A 274 0.62 3.46 57.14
N ASN A 275 1.09 4.51 57.82
CA ASN A 275 0.31 5.73 57.99
C ASN A 275 0.74 6.69 56.87
N PRO A 276 -0.13 7.02 55.91
CA PRO A 276 0.20 7.98 54.86
C PRO A 276 0.30 9.43 55.37
N LEU A 277 -0.11 9.69 56.62
CA LEU A 277 0.12 10.98 57.28
C LEU A 277 1.52 10.98 57.91
N GLU A 278 2.27 12.05 57.68
CA GLU A 278 3.53 12.36 58.35
C GLU A 278 3.27 13.49 59.36
N PRO A 279 2.95 13.20 60.63
CA PRO A 279 2.56 14.24 61.59
C PRO A 279 3.67 15.25 61.85
N ASP A 280 4.93 14.81 61.75
CA ASP A 280 6.11 15.64 61.96
C ASP A 280 6.28 16.71 60.86
N SER A 281 5.63 16.55 59.70
CA SER A 281 5.60 17.55 58.63
C SER A 281 4.34 18.43 58.63
N MET A 282 3.48 18.32 59.66
CA MET A 282 2.27 19.13 59.80
C MET A 282 2.50 20.22 60.83
N GLU A 283 3.21 21.28 60.44
CA GLU A 283 3.56 22.37 61.34
C GLU A 283 2.40 23.36 61.54
N ASP A 284 1.52 23.50 60.54
CA ASP A 284 0.33 24.35 60.62
C ASP A 284 -0.95 23.75 60.01
N ILE A 285 -2.04 24.53 60.07
CA ILE A 285 -3.36 24.13 59.55
C ILE A 285 -3.39 23.98 58.02
N THR A 286 -2.50 24.65 57.30
CA THR A 286 -2.35 24.55 55.84
C THR A 286 -1.81 23.18 55.46
N ASP A 287 -0.79 22.69 56.17
CA ASP A 287 -0.21 21.36 55.95
C ASP A 287 -1.24 20.25 56.21
N ALA A 288 -2.03 20.42 57.27
CA ALA A 288 -3.15 19.53 57.58
C ALA A 288 -4.23 19.58 56.48
N ALA A 289 -4.54 20.75 55.94
CA ALA A 289 -5.50 20.91 54.85
C ALA A 289 -5.00 20.32 53.52
N GLU A 290 -3.71 20.45 53.19
CA GLU A 290 -3.11 19.86 51.99
C GLU A 290 -3.07 18.33 52.07
N SER A 291 -2.71 17.80 53.24
CA SER A 291 -2.75 16.36 53.52
C SER A 291 -4.17 15.82 53.42
N ALA A 292 -5.16 16.53 53.97
CA ALA A 292 -6.57 16.17 53.88
C ALA A 292 -7.09 16.21 52.44
N ARG A 293 -6.70 17.22 51.63
CA ARG A 293 -7.07 17.28 50.20
C ARG A 293 -6.51 16.10 49.42
N THR A 294 -5.26 15.72 49.67
CA THR A 294 -4.65 14.55 49.01
C THR A 294 -5.41 13.26 49.31
N MET A 295 -5.98 13.15 50.51
CA MET A 295 -6.83 12.01 50.89
C MET A 295 -8.27 12.09 50.34
N TYR A 296 -8.84 13.29 50.25
CA TYR A 296 -10.24 13.49 49.89
C TYR A 296 -10.47 13.58 48.37
N ASP A 297 -9.61 14.30 47.65
CA ASP A 297 -9.73 14.55 46.21
C ASP A 297 -9.05 13.47 45.34
N GLY A 298 -8.33 12.53 45.96
CA GLY A 298 -7.58 11.46 45.29
C GLY A 298 -8.40 10.22 44.90
N GLY A 299 -9.72 10.31 44.82
CA GLY A 299 -10.64 9.23 44.43
C GLY A 299 -11.02 9.22 42.95
#